data_AF-A0A7R9IET3-F1
#
_entry.id   AF-A0A7R9IET3-F1
#
_cell.length_a   1.000
_cell.length_b   1.000
_cell.length_c   1.000
_cell.angle_alpha   90.00
_cell.angle_beta   90.00
_cell.angle_gamma   90.00
#
_symmetry.space_group_name_H-M   'P 1'
#
loop_
_entity.id
_entity.type
_entity.pdbx_description
1 polymer ?
#
loop_
_entity_poly.entity_id
_entity_poly.type
_entity_poly.pdbx_seq_one_letter_code
_entity_poly.pdbx_strand_id
1 'polypeptide(L)'
;MPAGGIYQRKWVLKPECLMSPTTVLSIQEGYCFEYSTLLVSFLIGSGYDAYVVSGYATREFCKNDQSMVDCPHLLKELKVIGYTRTITITNCVKRII
;
A
#
# COMPACT_ATOMS: atom_id res chain seq x y z
N MET A 1 6.84 41.10 16.45
CA MET A 1 5.52 40.46 16.63
C MET A 1 4.51 41.28 15.85
N PRO A 2 3.84 40.68 14.86
CA PRO A 2 2.59 39.92 15.04
C PRO A 2 2.93 38.42 15.07
N ALA A 3 2.58 37.62 16.07
CA ALA A 3 1.28 37.29 16.66
C ALA A 3 0.46 36.31 15.79
N GLY A 4 0.67 35.02 16.08
CA GLY A 4 -0.34 33.96 16.09
C GLY A 4 -1.15 33.68 14.83
N GLY A 5 -1.00 32.49 14.26
CA GLY A 5 -1.96 32.05 13.25
C GLY A 5 -1.61 30.77 12.52
N ILE A 6 -1.62 29.65 13.25
CA ILE A 6 -1.94 28.31 12.73
C ILE A 6 -1.14 27.87 11.49
N TYR A 7 0.01 27.21 11.72
CA TYR A 7 0.43 26.11 10.85
C TYR A 7 -0.63 25.02 10.95
N GLN A 8 -1.77 25.22 10.29
CA GLN A 8 -2.74 24.17 10.04
C GLN A 8 -1.95 23.08 9.32
N ARG A 9 -1.73 21.94 9.99
CA ARG A 9 -1.37 20.70 9.31
C ARG A 9 -2.54 20.40 8.38
N LYS A 10 -2.48 20.92 7.14
CA LYS A 10 -3.45 20.59 6.10
C LYS A 10 -3.18 19.12 5.77
N TRP A 11 -3.88 18.24 6.45
CA TRP A 11 -3.95 16.82 6.11
C TRP A 11 -4.72 16.75 4.78
N VAL A 12 -4.03 17.07 3.69
CA VAL A 12 -4.56 16.95 2.34
C VAL A 12 -4.65 15.46 2.05
N LEU A 13 -5.82 14.89 2.36
CA LEU A 13 -6.19 13.48 2.16
C LEU A 13 -6.19 13.06 0.68
N LYS A 14 -6.17 14.02 -0.24
CA LYS A 14 -6.35 13.80 -1.69
C LYS A 14 -5.58 14.88 -2.46
N PRO A 15 -4.91 14.53 -3.58
CA PRO A 15 -4.17 15.49 -4.40
C PRO A 15 -5.04 16.70 -4.80
N GLU A 16 -4.44 17.89 -4.81
CA GLU A 16 -5.13 19.14 -5.15
C GLU A 16 -5.52 19.20 -6.63
N CYS A 17 -4.72 18.57 -7.49
CA CYS A 17 -4.98 18.43 -8.92
C CYS A 17 -4.77 16.98 -9.34
N LEU A 18 -5.59 16.51 -10.28
CA LEU A 18 -5.48 15.19 -10.89
C LEU A 18 -5.31 15.35 -12.40
N MET A 19 -4.38 14.61 -13.01
CA MET A 19 -4.25 14.57 -14.46
C MET A 19 -5.45 13.87 -15.11
N SER A 20 -5.76 14.25 -16.35
CA SER A 20 -6.83 13.59 -17.10
C SER A 20 -6.45 12.12 -17.41
N PRO A 21 -7.39 11.15 -17.33
CA PRO A 21 -7.09 9.75 -17.62
C PRO A 21 -6.48 9.52 -19.01
N THR A 22 -6.89 10.30 -20.00
CA THR A 22 -6.35 10.25 -21.36
C THR A 22 -4.89 10.68 -21.41
N THR A 23 -4.52 11.73 -20.67
CA THR A 23 -3.13 12.20 -20.59
C THR A 23 -2.24 11.17 -19.89
N VAL A 24 -2.74 10.55 -18.81
CA VAL A 24 -2.02 9.49 -18.08
C VAL A 24 -1.78 8.28 -18.99
N LEU A 25 -2.75 7.92 -19.83
CA LEU A 25 -2.62 6.84 -20.82
C LEU A 25 -1.53 7.16 -21.87
N SER A 26 -1.44 8.42 -22.32
CA SER A 26 -0.44 8.83 -23.32
C SER A 26 0.98 8.89 -22.76
N ILE A 27 1.14 9.39 -21.54
CA ILE A 27 2.46 9.57 -20.91
C ILE A 27 2.94 8.25 -20.28
N GLN A 28 2.02 7.35 -19.90
CA GLN A 28 2.30 6.13 -19.14
C GLN A 28 3.12 6.39 -17.87
N GLU A 29 2.89 7.55 -17.26
CA GLU A 29 3.50 7.99 -16.02
C GLU A 29 2.44 8.74 -15.21
N GLY A 30 2.45 8.54 -13.89
CA GLY A 30 1.47 9.14 -13.00
C GLY A 30 1.50 8.58 -11.59
N TYR A 31 0.79 9.24 -10.69
CA TYR A 31 0.60 8.82 -9.32
C TYR A 31 -0.43 7.70 -9.21
N CYS A 32 -0.42 6.97 -8.08
CA CYS A 32 -1.34 5.85 -7.84
C CYS A 32 -2.82 6.24 -7.98
N PHE A 33 -3.18 7.46 -7.60
CA PHE A 33 -4.57 7.94 -7.67
C PHE A 33 -5.04 8.17 -9.11
N GLU A 34 -4.13 8.64 -9.98
CA GLU A 34 -4.38 8.85 -11.40
C GLU A 34 -4.57 7.51 -12.11
N TYR A 35 -3.67 6.55 -11.84
CA TYR A 35 -3.79 5.19 -12.35
C TYR A 35 -5.06 4.48 -11.88
N SER A 36 -5.43 4.65 -10.61
CA SER A 36 -6.68 4.07 -10.08
C SER A 36 -7.90 4.63 -10.80
N THR A 37 -7.90 5.92 -11.09
CA THR A 37 -9.00 6.60 -11.81
C THR A 37 -9.07 6.13 -13.28
N LEU A 38 -7.92 5.94 -13.92
CA LEU A 38 -7.83 5.38 -15.27
C LEU A 38 -8.40 3.96 -15.32
N LEU A 39 -7.98 3.09 -14.39
CA LEU A 39 -8.42 1.71 -14.33
C LEU A 39 -9.92 1.59 -14.05
N VAL A 40 -10.46 2.40 -13.14
CA VAL A 40 -11.91 2.45 -12.89
C VAL A 40 -12.67 2.88 -14.12
N SER A 41 -12.18 3.85 -14.88
CA SER A 41 -12.80 4.26 -16.16
C SER A 41 -12.88 3.09 -17.15
N PHE A 42 -11.85 2.24 -17.20
CA PHE A 42 -11.82 1.05 -18.06
C PHE A 42 -12.81 -0.03 -17.62
N LEU A 43 -12.91 -0.28 -16.30
CA LEU A 43 -13.84 -1.24 -15.73
C LEU A 43 -15.30 -0.82 -15.92
N ILE A 44 -15.61 0.47 -15.73
CA ILE A 44 -16.93 1.04 -16.01
C ILE A 44 -17.27 0.86 -17.51
N GLY A 45 -16.32 1.12 -18.40
CA GLY A 45 -16.49 0.86 -19.84
C GLY A 45 -16.72 -0.61 -20.19
N SER A 46 -16.23 -1.53 -19.35
CA SER A 46 -16.45 -2.98 -19.49
C SER A 46 -17.74 -3.48 -18.82
N GLY A 47 -18.54 -2.59 -18.23
CA GLY A 47 -19.82 -2.90 -17.57
C GLY A 47 -19.71 -3.31 -16.10
N TYR A 48 -18.58 -3.09 -15.45
CA TYR A 48 -18.42 -3.31 -14.01
C TYR A 48 -18.69 -2.04 -13.22
N ASP A 49 -19.35 -2.19 -12.07
CA ASP A 49 -19.52 -1.10 -11.12
C ASP A 49 -18.25 -0.97 -10.27
N ALA A 50 -17.42 0.03 -10.57
CA ALA A 50 -16.09 0.20 -10.00
C ALA A 50 -15.91 1.60 -9.39
N TYR A 51 -15.22 1.66 -8.25
CA TYR A 51 -15.00 2.88 -7.50
C TYR A 51 -13.57 2.97 -6.98
N VAL A 52 -13.04 4.18 -6.86
CA VAL A 52 -11.74 4.44 -6.23
C VAL A 52 -11.96 4.79 -4.75
N VAL A 53 -11.31 4.06 -3.85
CA VAL A 53 -11.34 4.32 -2.40
C VAL A 53 -9.97 4.82 -1.94
N SER A 54 -9.95 5.90 -1.16
CA SER A 54 -8.74 6.44 -0.54
C SER A 54 -8.78 6.18 0.97
N GLY A 55 -7.72 5.60 1.51
CA GLY A 55 -7.58 5.34 2.94
C GLY A 55 -6.11 5.29 3.35
N TYR A 56 -5.87 5.43 4.65
CA TYR A 56 -4.52 5.34 5.20
C TYR A 56 -4.22 3.92 5.66
N ALA A 57 -3.06 3.41 5.25
CA ALA A 57 -2.50 2.17 5.79
C ALA A 57 -1.42 2.49 6.83
N THR A 58 -1.26 1.64 7.84
CA THR A 58 -0.16 1.79 8.80
C THR A 58 1.18 1.47 8.13
N ARG A 59 2.28 1.93 8.74
CA ARG A 59 3.63 1.81 8.16
C ARG A 59 4.02 0.36 7.90
N GLU A 60 3.57 -0.54 8.76
CA GLU A 60 3.84 -1.98 8.70
C GLU A 60 3.25 -2.56 7.41
N PHE A 61 2.02 -2.18 7.03
CA PHE A 61 1.40 -2.59 5.78
C PHE A 61 2.12 -2.03 4.56
N CYS A 62 2.48 -0.75 4.56
CA CYS A 62 3.18 -0.12 3.42
C CYS A 62 4.59 -0.67 3.20
N LYS A 63 5.26 -1.11 4.27
CA LYS A 63 6.59 -1.75 4.20
C LYS A 63 6.52 -3.25 3.95
N ASN A 64 5.32 -3.81 3.82
CA ASN A 64 5.07 -5.25 3.78
C ASN A 64 5.87 -5.95 4.89
N ASP A 65 5.83 -5.38 6.11
CA ASP A 65 6.55 -5.91 7.25
C ASP A 65 5.81 -7.14 7.77
N GLN A 66 6.30 -8.31 7.37
CA GLN A 66 5.75 -9.61 7.75
C GLN A 66 6.41 -10.18 9.01
N SER A 67 7.20 -9.40 9.75
CA SER A 67 7.87 -9.87 10.97
C SER A 67 6.90 -10.34 12.07
N MET A 68 5.65 -9.85 12.04
CA MET A 68 4.59 -10.21 12.99
C MET A 68 3.67 -11.33 12.46
N VAL A 69 3.90 -11.82 11.24
CA VAL A 69 3.09 -12.88 10.61
C VAL A 69 3.86 -14.18 10.68
N ASP A 70 3.28 -15.19 11.33
CA ASP A 70 3.86 -16.52 11.36
C ASP A 70 3.87 -17.13 9.96
N CYS A 71 5.06 -17.47 9.45
CA CYS A 71 5.21 -18.13 8.17
C CYS A 71 4.47 -19.48 8.17
N PRO A 72 3.48 -19.71 7.28
CA PRO A 72 2.72 -20.96 7.22
C PRO A 72 3.58 -22.21 6.97
N HIS A 73 4.79 -22.01 6.41
CA HIS A 73 5.76 -23.07 6.14
C HIS A 73 6.56 -23.49 7.38
N LEU A 74 6.86 -22.56 8.29
CA LEU A 74 7.57 -22.83 9.55
C LEU A 74 6.67 -23.55 10.57
N LEU A 75 5.36 -23.32 10.52
CA LEU A 75 4.38 -24.02 11.36
C LEU A 75 4.31 -25.53 11.08
N LYS A 76 4.70 -25.97 9.87
CA LYS A 76 4.75 -27.40 9.52
C LYS A 76 5.92 -28.12 10.17
N GLU A 77 7.07 -27.45 10.33
CA GLU A 77 8.26 -28.06 10.94
C GLU A 77 8.24 -28.01 12.48
N LEU A 78 7.55 -27.03 13.08
CA LEU A 78 7.47 -26.87 14.54
C LEU A 78 6.46 -27.79 15.23
N LYS A 79 5.59 -28.51 14.49
CA LYS A 79 4.65 -29.47 15.10
C LYS A 79 5.31 -30.75 15.61
N VAL A 80 6.60 -30.96 15.29
CA VAL A 80 7.37 -32.15 15.71
C VAL A 80 8.22 -31.90 16.96
N ILE A 81 8.54 -30.65 17.30
CA ILE A 81 9.40 -30.37 18.47
C ILE A 81 8.91 -29.10 19.15
N GLY A 82 8.24 -29.27 20.29
CA GLY A 82 7.89 -28.16 21.17
C GLY A 82 9.17 -27.49 21.68
N TYR A 83 9.54 -26.35 21.11
CA TYR A 83 10.50 -25.45 21.74
C TYR A 83 10.34 -24.00 21.27
N THR A 84 9.99 -23.15 22.23
CA THR A 84 10.16 -21.70 22.20
C THR A 84 11.64 -21.34 22.02
N ARG A 85 11.97 -20.55 20.99
CA ARG A 85 12.91 -19.40 21.02
C ARG A 85 13.49 -19.09 19.64
N THR A 86 13.20 -17.87 19.18
CA THR A 86 14.17 -16.98 18.52
C THR A 86 15.03 -17.58 17.42
N ILE A 87 14.42 -18.19 16.40
CA ILE A 87 15.10 -18.39 15.13
C ILE A 87 14.80 -17.16 14.28
N THR A 88 15.83 -16.31 14.16
CA THR A 88 15.87 -15.12 13.32
C THR A 88 15.32 -15.41 11.93
N ILE A 89 14.19 -14.77 11.59
CA ILE A 89 13.53 -14.78 10.26
C ILE A 89 14.44 -14.15 9.17
N THR A 90 15.64 -13.69 9.53
CA THR A 90 16.60 -13.04 8.64
C THR A 90 17.10 -13.92 7.49
N ASN A 91 17.01 -15.25 7.59
CA ASN A 91 17.46 -16.16 6.52
C ASN A 91 16.37 -16.63 5.54
N CYS A 92 15.09 -16.30 5.74
CA CYS A 92 14.05 -16.72 4.79
C CYS A 92 13.84 -15.69 3.66
N VAL A 93 14.12 -14.41 3.91
CA VAL A 93 13.96 -13.34 2.89
C VAL A 93 15.08 -13.37 1.84
N LYS A 94 16.27 -13.88 2.18
CA LYS A 94 17.43 -13.94 1.26
C LYS A 94 17.34 -15.02 0.17
N ARG A 95 16.32 -15.87 0.15
CA ARG A 95 16.22 -17.00 -0.80
C ARG A 95 15.04 -16.91 -1.78
N ILE A 96 14.32 -15.79 -1.79
CA ILE A 96 13.14 -15.57 -2.65
C ILE A 96 13.34 -14.37 -3.62
N ILE A 97 14.52 -13.73 -3.62
CA ILE A 97 14.93 -12.78 -4.67
C ILE A 97 15.99 -13.45 -5.53
#